data_AF-A0A496UHG5-F1
#
_entry.id   AF-A0A496UHG5-F1
#
_cell.length_a   1.000
_cell.length_b   1.000
_cell.length_c   1.000
_cell.angle_alpha   90.00
_cell.angle_beta   90.00
_cell.angle_gamma   90.00
#
_symmetry.space_group_name_H-M   'P 1'
#
loop_
_entity.id
_entity.type
_entity.pdbx_description
1 polymer ?
#
loop_
_entity_poly.entity_id
_entity_poly.type
_entity_poly.pdbx_seq_one_letter_code
_entity_poly.pdbx_strand_id
1 'polypeptide(L)'
;MTVVFEQLQKEGFEVTAFFYNPNIHPWKERERRLAALTGYADSKNIPLEIDEEYPLEENIRMLLDARNRCYTCFADRLSATADRAAELGIENFSTTLSVSPYQNQSFIMEAGNAAFRRSGIRFVYRDFREFYKESMRISREAEMYRQPYCGCVFSERDRYLKLKSPGQV
;
A
#
# COMPACT_ATOMS: atom_id res chain seq x y z
N MET A 1 -0.53 2.57 -7.62
CA MET A 1 -1.41 1.77 -8.49
C MET A 1 -0.90 1.90 -9.92
N THR A 2 -1.14 3.03 -10.60
CA THR A 2 -0.45 3.51 -11.82
C THR A 2 0.54 2.54 -12.49
N VAL A 3 1.84 2.77 -12.37
CA VAL A 3 2.88 1.97 -13.06
C VAL A 3 2.93 0.53 -12.58
N VAL A 4 2.62 0.28 -11.31
CA VAL A 4 2.68 -1.07 -10.74
C VAL A 4 1.68 -1.97 -11.43
N PHE A 5 0.45 -1.47 -11.63
CA PHE A 5 -0.59 -2.15 -12.38
C PHE A 5 -0.15 -2.42 -13.82
N GLU A 6 0.33 -1.38 -14.53
CA GLU A 6 0.75 -1.51 -15.93
C GLU A 6 1.92 -2.50 -16.12
N GLN A 7 2.89 -2.52 -15.19
CA GLN A 7 4.00 -3.46 -15.26
C GLN A 7 3.56 -4.91 -14.99
N LEU A 8 2.69 -5.13 -14.00
CA LEU A 8 2.15 -6.47 -13.73
C LEU A 8 1.31 -6.98 -14.91
N GLN A 9 0.52 -6.13 -15.56
CA GLN A 9 -0.20 -6.52 -16.78
C GLN A 9 0.75 -6.91 -17.93
N LYS A 10 1.86 -6.18 -18.11
CA LYS A 10 2.88 -6.53 -19.11
C LYS A 10 3.56 -7.87 -18.83
N GLU A 11 3.64 -8.26 -17.56
CA GLU A 11 4.12 -9.58 -17.14
C GLU A 11 3.07 -10.70 -17.32
N GLY A 12 1.85 -10.37 -17.77
CA GLY A 12 0.78 -11.33 -18.03
C GLY A 12 -0.16 -11.58 -16.86
N PHE A 13 -0.12 -10.76 -15.80
CA PHE A 13 -1.06 -10.87 -14.68
C PHE A 13 -2.39 -10.18 -14.98
N GLU A 14 -3.49 -10.85 -14.63
CA GLU A 14 -4.77 -10.20 -14.38
C GLU A 14 -4.77 -9.61 -12.97
N VAL A 15 -5.10 -8.32 -12.84
CA VAL A 15 -4.89 -7.57 -11.59
C VAL A 15 -6.21 -7.03 -11.05
N THR A 16 -6.54 -7.48 -9.83
CA THR A 16 -7.54 -6.84 -8.97
C THR A 16 -6.82 -5.94 -7.97
N ALA A 17 -7.22 -4.67 -7.88
CA ALA A 17 -6.72 -3.74 -6.89
C ALA A 17 -7.42 -3.96 -5.54
N PHE A 18 -6.70 -3.74 -4.44
CA PHE A 18 -7.25 -3.79 -3.09
C PHE A 18 -6.86 -2.55 -2.30
N PHE A 19 -7.85 -1.78 -1.84
CA PHE A 19 -7.65 -0.64 -0.97
C PHE A 19 -7.72 -1.08 0.50
N TYR A 20 -6.54 -1.35 1.06
CA TYR A 20 -6.38 -1.64 2.48
C TYR A 20 -5.19 -0.88 3.06
N ASN A 21 -5.52 0.08 3.93
CA ASN A 21 -4.55 0.75 4.79
C ASN A 21 -5.32 1.43 5.93
N PRO A 22 -5.57 0.70 7.03
CA PRO A 22 -6.44 1.19 8.09
C PRO A 22 -5.72 2.26 8.95
N ASN A 23 -4.43 2.48 8.67
CA ASN A 23 -3.58 3.51 9.26
C ASN A 23 -3.60 4.86 8.49
N ILE A 24 -4.50 5.08 7.53
CA ILE A 24 -4.62 6.39 6.87
C ILE A 24 -5.44 7.33 7.76
N HIS A 25 -4.80 8.37 8.27
CA HIS A 25 -5.40 9.37 9.13
C HIS A 25 -5.11 10.78 8.61
N PRO A 26 -6.01 11.75 8.85
CA PRO A 26 -7.36 11.58 9.39
C PRO A 26 -8.30 10.92 8.37
N TRP A 27 -9.56 10.65 8.77
CA TRP A 27 -10.58 10.05 7.88
C TRP A 27 -10.67 10.73 6.51
N LYS A 28 -10.60 12.06 6.47
CA LYS A 28 -10.62 12.84 5.21
C LYS A 28 -9.45 12.51 4.27
N GLU A 29 -8.29 12.12 4.79
CA GLU A 29 -7.17 11.66 3.97
C GLU A 29 -7.47 10.28 3.36
N ARG A 30 -8.12 9.38 4.12
CA ARG A 30 -8.60 8.09 3.60
C ARG A 30 -9.58 8.30 2.47
N GLU A 31 -10.58 9.17 2.65
CA GLU A 31 -11.59 9.50 1.63
C GLU A 31 -10.96 10.05 0.35
N ARG A 32 -10.01 10.99 0.47
CA ARG A 32 -9.31 11.54 -0.70
C ARG A 32 -8.52 10.50 -1.47
N ARG A 33 -7.83 9.60 -0.75
CA ARG A 33 -7.06 8.52 -1.36
C ARG A 33 -7.95 7.47 -2.01
N LEU A 34 -9.05 7.12 -1.36
CA LEU A 34 -10.03 6.20 -1.89
C LEU A 34 -10.67 6.78 -3.16
N ALA A 35 -11.16 8.01 -3.13
CA ALA A 35 -11.75 8.68 -4.29
C ALA A 35 -10.78 8.75 -5.48
N ALA A 36 -9.51 9.09 -5.23
CA ALA A 36 -8.48 9.11 -6.28
C ALA A 36 -8.17 7.71 -6.82
N LEU A 37 -8.18 6.68 -5.97
CA LEU A 37 -7.96 5.30 -6.38
C LEU A 37 -9.13 4.79 -7.22
N THR A 38 -10.37 4.98 -6.73
CA THR A 38 -11.61 4.60 -7.43
C THR A 38 -11.69 5.27 -8.79
N GLY A 39 -11.49 6.59 -8.87
CA GLY A 39 -11.52 7.29 -10.16
C GLY A 39 -10.47 6.78 -11.16
N TYR A 40 -9.26 6.44 -10.69
CA TYR A 40 -8.25 5.85 -11.57
C TYR A 40 -8.61 4.41 -11.98
N ALA A 41 -9.11 3.60 -11.05
CA ALA A 41 -9.53 2.22 -11.31
C ALA A 41 -10.66 2.17 -12.34
N ASP A 42 -11.68 3.01 -12.18
CA ASP A 42 -12.80 3.14 -13.12
C ASP A 42 -12.32 3.55 -14.51
N SER A 43 -11.42 4.56 -14.59
CA SER A 43 -10.87 5.04 -15.86
C SER A 43 -10.08 3.98 -16.66
N LYS A 44 -9.63 2.93 -15.97
CA LYS A 44 -8.82 1.84 -16.52
C LYS A 44 -9.54 0.48 -16.50
N ASN A 45 -10.81 0.43 -16.07
CA ASN A 45 -11.58 -0.80 -15.87
C ASN A 45 -10.85 -1.82 -14.97
N ILE A 46 -10.25 -1.36 -13.87
CA ILE A 46 -9.55 -2.21 -12.91
C ILE A 46 -10.55 -2.64 -11.83
N PRO A 47 -10.78 -3.95 -11.61
CA PRO A 47 -11.55 -4.41 -10.47
C PRO A 47 -10.93 -3.89 -9.16
N LEU A 48 -11.73 -3.30 -8.28
CA LEU A 48 -11.28 -2.68 -7.05
C LEU A 48 -12.07 -3.21 -5.85
N GLU A 49 -11.36 -3.91 -4.98
CA GLU A 49 -11.82 -4.32 -3.66
C GLU A 49 -11.50 -3.22 -2.64
N ILE A 50 -12.44 -2.93 -1.74
CA ILE A 50 -12.32 -1.86 -0.75
C ILE A 50 -12.61 -2.44 0.62
N ASP A 51 -11.69 -2.25 1.55
CA ASP A 51 -11.97 -2.44 2.97
C ASP A 51 -12.61 -1.18 3.56
N GLU A 52 -13.86 -1.30 4.02
CA GLU A 52 -14.63 -0.18 4.55
C GLU A 52 -14.35 0.11 6.04
N GLU A 53 -13.67 -0.80 6.72
CA GLU A 53 -13.38 -0.67 8.14
C GLU A 53 -12.40 0.49 8.44
N TYR A 54 -12.51 1.00 9.67
CA TYR A 54 -11.63 2.04 10.18
C TYR A 54 -11.38 1.89 11.68
N PRO A 55 -10.73 0.79 12.11
CA PRO A 55 -10.51 0.47 13.52
C PRO A 55 -9.38 1.33 14.12
N LEU A 56 -9.63 2.63 14.27
CA LEU A 56 -8.64 3.65 14.62
C LEU A 56 -7.90 3.30 15.92
N GLU A 57 -8.64 2.99 16.98
CA GLU A 57 -8.11 2.69 18.30
C GLU A 57 -7.19 1.47 18.29
N GLU A 58 -7.62 0.39 17.62
CA GLU A 58 -6.85 -0.85 17.47
C GLU A 58 -5.56 -0.61 16.67
N ASN A 59 -5.66 0.11 15.56
CA ASN A 59 -4.52 0.43 14.70
C ASN A 59 -3.48 1.26 15.42
N ILE A 60 -3.92 2.30 16.15
CA ILE A 60 -3.00 3.14 16.93
C ILE A 60 -2.32 2.32 18.01
N ARG A 61 -3.05 1.45 18.73
CA ARG A 61 -2.48 0.56 19.75
C ARG A 61 -1.45 -0.39 19.14
N MET A 62 -1.78 -1.06 18.04
CA MET A 62 -0.86 -1.94 17.31
C MET A 62 0.45 -1.23 16.94
N LEU A 63 0.38 0.02 16.46
CA LEU A 63 1.56 0.78 16.08
C LEU A 63 2.38 1.30 17.28
N LEU A 64 1.74 1.59 18.41
CA LEU A 64 2.42 2.04 19.64
C LEU A 64 3.14 0.88 20.34
N ASP A 65 2.53 -0.31 20.36
CA ASP A 65 3.10 -1.50 20.99
C ASP A 65 4.18 -2.17 20.12
N ALA A 66 4.27 -1.76 18.85
CA ALA A 66 5.23 -2.30 17.90
C ALA A 66 6.67 -1.87 18.20
N ARG A 67 7.60 -2.84 18.20
CA ARG A 67 9.05 -2.57 18.18
C ARG A 67 9.45 -1.70 16.98
N ASN A 68 8.81 -1.90 15.82
CA ASN A 68 8.94 -1.03 14.65
C ASN A 68 7.58 -0.83 13.98
N ARG A 69 6.95 0.32 14.23
CA ARG A 69 5.62 0.67 13.69
C ARG A 69 5.52 0.56 12.16
N CYS A 70 6.58 0.90 11.42
CA CYS A 70 6.50 0.91 9.95
C CYS A 70 6.55 -0.50 9.37
N TYR A 71 7.40 -1.37 9.92
CA TYR A 71 7.36 -2.79 9.60
C TYR A 71 5.99 -3.39 9.93
N THR A 72 5.47 -3.15 11.14
CA THR A 72 4.16 -3.65 11.57
C THR A 72 3.04 -3.18 10.65
N CYS A 73 3.03 -1.91 10.24
CA CYS A 73 2.08 -1.38 9.26
C CYS A 73 2.17 -2.09 7.90
N PHE A 74 3.37 -2.42 7.41
CA PHE A 74 3.53 -3.17 6.17
C PHE A 74 3.09 -4.63 6.33
N ALA A 75 3.44 -5.27 7.44
CA ALA A 75 3.06 -6.64 7.76
C ALA A 75 1.54 -6.79 7.83
N ASP A 76 0.85 -5.90 8.53
CA ASP A 76 -0.60 -5.82 8.59
C ASP A 76 -1.23 -5.74 7.19
N ARG A 77 -0.81 -4.76 6.39
CA ARG A 77 -1.37 -4.54 5.06
C ARG A 77 -1.12 -5.68 4.08
N LEU A 78 0.08 -6.25 4.06
CA LEU A 78 0.42 -7.38 3.19
C LEU A 78 -0.25 -8.67 3.66
N SER A 79 -0.45 -8.81 4.96
CA SER A 79 -1.22 -9.92 5.54
C SER A 79 -2.67 -9.88 5.10
N ALA A 80 -3.34 -8.74 5.28
CA ALA A 80 -4.73 -8.57 4.85
C ALA A 80 -4.89 -8.73 3.34
N THR A 81 -3.92 -8.27 2.54
CA THR A 81 -3.94 -8.47 1.08
C THR A 81 -3.85 -9.95 0.72
N ALA A 82 -3.00 -10.72 1.40
CA ALA A 82 -2.88 -12.15 1.16
C ALA A 82 -4.14 -12.91 1.58
N ASP A 83 -4.76 -12.53 2.69
CA ASP A 83 -6.00 -13.14 3.17
C ASP A 83 -7.15 -12.83 2.20
N ARG A 84 -7.28 -11.58 1.75
CA ARG A 84 -8.27 -11.17 0.75
C ARG A 84 -8.08 -11.88 -0.59
N ALA A 85 -6.83 -12.08 -1.01
CA ALA A 85 -6.52 -12.84 -2.22
C ALA A 85 -6.99 -14.30 -2.09
N ALA A 86 -6.78 -14.93 -0.93
CA ALA A 86 -7.25 -16.29 -0.67
C ALA A 86 -8.79 -16.40 -0.74
N GLU A 87 -9.51 -15.44 -0.14
CA GLU A 87 -10.98 -15.37 -0.17
C GLU A 87 -11.54 -15.28 -1.61
N LEU A 88 -10.82 -14.56 -2.48
CA LEU A 88 -11.19 -14.37 -3.89
C LEU A 88 -10.69 -15.50 -4.81
N GLY A 89 -9.99 -16.50 -4.27
CA GLY A 89 -9.38 -17.57 -5.08
C GLY A 89 -8.19 -17.11 -5.94
N ILE A 90 -7.55 -16.00 -5.57
CA ILE A 90 -6.37 -15.44 -6.26
C ILE A 90 -5.10 -16.05 -5.66
N GLU A 91 -4.25 -16.63 -6.51
CA GLU A 91 -3.05 -17.36 -6.09
C GLU A 91 -1.85 -16.46 -5.76
N ASN A 92 -1.86 -15.21 -6.23
CA ASN A 92 -0.73 -14.29 -6.14
C ASN A 92 -1.17 -12.94 -5.57
N PHE A 93 -0.33 -12.32 -4.74
CA PHE A 93 -0.53 -10.94 -4.31
C PHE A 93 0.75 -10.13 -4.47
N SER A 94 0.61 -8.82 -4.65
CA SER A 94 1.72 -7.88 -4.77
C SER A 94 1.41 -6.59 -4.02
N THR A 95 2.22 -5.57 -4.18
CA THR A 95 2.05 -4.31 -3.47
C THR A 95 2.50 -3.10 -4.26
N THR A 96 1.82 -1.98 -4.04
CA THR A 96 2.22 -0.69 -4.59
C THR A 96 3.31 0.00 -3.76
N LEU A 97 3.65 -0.55 -2.59
CA LEU A 97 4.68 0.01 -1.71
C LEU A 97 6.08 0.02 -2.36
N SER A 98 6.36 -0.95 -3.24
CA SER A 98 7.70 -1.09 -3.82
C SER A 98 8.04 -0.04 -4.90
N VAL A 99 7.10 0.83 -5.27
CA VAL A 99 7.38 1.97 -6.17
C VAL A 99 8.04 3.14 -5.42
N SER A 100 7.86 3.23 -4.09
CA SER A 100 8.34 4.39 -3.33
C SER A 100 9.84 4.26 -3.03
N PRO A 101 10.69 5.21 -3.47
CA PRO A 101 12.11 5.16 -3.16
C PRO A 101 12.39 5.42 -1.66
N TYR A 102 11.42 5.99 -0.96
CA TYR A 102 11.53 6.30 0.47
C TYR A 102 11.20 5.11 1.35
N GLN A 103 10.42 4.13 0.88
CA GLN A 103 10.00 3.03 1.73
C GLN A 103 11.09 1.97 1.85
N ASN A 104 11.27 1.44 3.07
CA ASN A 104 12.22 0.37 3.32
C ASN A 104 11.79 -0.93 2.60
N GLN A 105 12.47 -1.23 1.50
CA GLN A 105 12.18 -2.38 0.65
C GLN A 105 12.44 -3.71 1.36
N SER A 106 13.43 -3.78 2.25
CA SER A 106 13.69 -4.99 3.04
C SER A 106 12.52 -5.32 3.95
N PHE A 107 11.89 -4.32 4.58
CA PHE A 107 10.68 -4.54 5.38
C PHE A 107 9.50 -5.00 4.53
N ILE A 108 9.32 -4.44 3.34
CA ILE A 108 8.25 -4.86 2.41
C ILE A 108 8.45 -6.32 1.99
N MET A 109 9.66 -6.69 1.60
CA MET A 109 10.00 -8.07 1.23
C MET A 109 9.80 -9.05 2.38
N GLU A 110 10.29 -8.70 3.57
CA GLU A 110 10.17 -9.55 4.76
C GLU A 110 8.70 -9.76 5.15
N ALA A 111 7.92 -8.67 5.20
CA ALA A 111 6.50 -8.70 5.53
C ALA A 111 5.67 -9.51 4.50
N GLY A 112 5.92 -9.32 3.21
CA GLY A 112 5.22 -10.08 2.16
C GLY A 112 5.59 -11.56 2.18
N ASN A 113 6.87 -11.90 2.41
CA ASN A 113 7.28 -13.29 2.58
C ASN A 113 6.68 -13.93 3.85
N ALA A 114 6.51 -13.16 4.93
CA ALA A 114 5.83 -13.63 6.12
C ALA A 114 4.34 -13.91 5.86
N ALA A 115 3.66 -13.02 5.13
CA ALA A 115 2.27 -13.24 4.71
C ALA A 115 2.14 -14.49 3.83
N PHE A 116 3.02 -14.68 2.84
CA PHE A 116 3.05 -15.90 2.02
C PHE A 116 3.22 -17.17 2.87
N ARG A 117 4.16 -17.18 3.84
CA ARG A 117 4.36 -18.36 4.71
C ARG A 117 3.12 -18.68 5.55
N ARG A 118 2.31 -17.69 5.90
CA ARG A 118 1.08 -17.87 6.68
C ARG A 118 -0.09 -18.34 5.83
N SER A 119 -0.34 -17.67 4.69
CA SER A 119 -1.55 -17.88 3.89
C SER A 119 -1.39 -18.87 2.74
N GLY A 120 -0.15 -19.14 2.30
CA GLY A 120 0.14 -19.90 1.09
C GLY A 120 -0.02 -19.12 -0.21
N ILE A 121 -0.53 -17.88 -0.18
CA ILE A 121 -0.71 -17.03 -1.37
C ILE A 121 0.63 -16.42 -1.77
N ARG A 122 1.07 -16.66 -3.00
CA ARG A 122 2.41 -16.30 -3.45
C ARG A 122 2.62 -14.78 -3.46
N PHE A 123 3.64 -14.31 -2.74
CA PHE A 123 4.03 -12.91 -2.82
C PHE A 123 4.88 -12.64 -4.06
N VAL A 124 4.37 -11.82 -4.97
CA VAL A 124 5.07 -11.36 -6.17
C VAL A 124 5.71 -10.01 -5.87
N TYR A 125 6.94 -10.04 -5.37
CA TYR A 125 7.74 -8.83 -5.18
C TYR A 125 8.42 -8.40 -6.49
N ARG A 126 8.38 -7.09 -6.74
CA ARG A 126 9.13 -6.39 -7.79
C ARG A 126 9.60 -5.06 -7.23
N ASP A 127 10.85 -4.71 -7.47
CA ASP A 127 11.37 -3.39 -7.14
C ASP A 127 10.97 -2.40 -8.24
N PHE A 128 9.94 -1.61 -7.99
CA PHE A 128 9.41 -0.66 -8.97
C PHE A 128 9.98 0.75 -8.81
N ARG A 129 11.03 0.95 -8.01
CA ARG A 129 11.57 2.28 -7.72
C ARG A 129 12.07 3.01 -8.97
N GLU A 130 12.55 2.28 -9.98
CA GLU A 130 12.94 2.87 -11.27
C GLU A 130 11.77 3.60 -11.97
N PHE A 131 10.54 3.11 -11.77
CA PHE A 131 9.31 3.69 -12.33
C PHE A 131 8.72 4.80 -11.44
N TYR A 132 9.38 5.22 -10.35
CA TYR A 132 8.83 6.23 -9.46
C TYR A 132 8.52 7.55 -10.16
N LYS A 133 9.45 8.04 -11.01
CA LYS A 133 9.23 9.29 -11.77
C LYS A 133 8.07 9.16 -12.75
N GLU A 134 7.93 8.00 -13.36
CA GLU A 134 6.85 7.70 -14.29
C GLU A 134 5.51 7.62 -13.56
N SER A 135 5.46 6.97 -12.38
CA SER A 135 4.28 6.96 -11.51
C SER A 135 3.83 8.38 -11.16
N MET A 136 4.77 9.28 -10.88
CA MET A 136 4.47 10.68 -10.58
C MET A 136 3.94 11.44 -11.80
N ARG A 137 4.43 11.14 -13.00
CA ARG A 137 3.95 11.72 -14.26
C ARG A 137 2.52 11.27 -14.54
N ILE A 138 2.26 9.96 -14.55
CA ILE A 138 0.93 9.38 -14.78
C ILE A 138 -0.08 9.91 -13.75
N SER A 139 0.30 9.97 -12.46
CA SER A 139 -0.59 10.49 -11.41
C SER A 139 -0.96 11.96 -11.64
N ARG A 140 -0.05 12.77 -12.22
CA ARG A 140 -0.31 14.17 -12.53
C ARG A 140 -1.23 14.32 -13.73
N GLU A 141 -0.99 13.54 -14.78
CA GLU A 141 -1.80 13.54 -16.01
C GLU A 141 -3.21 13.05 -15.75
N ALA A 142 -3.38 12.10 -14.83
CA ALA A 142 -4.67 11.61 -14.38
C ALA A 142 -5.29 12.46 -13.25
N GLU A 143 -4.72 13.63 -12.95
CA GLU A 143 -5.19 14.57 -11.90
C GLU A 143 -5.44 13.91 -10.52
N MET A 144 -4.69 12.86 -10.20
CA MET A 144 -4.87 12.10 -8.97
C MET A 144 -4.45 12.91 -7.76
N TYR A 145 -5.18 12.74 -6.65
CA TYR A 145 -4.78 13.28 -5.35
C TYR A 145 -3.37 12.78 -4.97
N ARG A 146 -2.45 13.72 -4.73
CA ARG A 146 -1.06 13.43 -4.39
C ARG A 146 -0.86 13.39 -2.88
N GLN A 147 -0.51 12.19 -2.41
CA GLN A 147 -0.30 11.90 -1.00
C GLN A 147 0.98 12.57 -0.50
N PRO A 148 0.93 13.39 0.56
CA PRO A 148 2.11 14.15 1.00
C PRO A 148 2.91 13.44 2.11
N TYR A 149 2.45 12.26 2.56
CA TYR A 149 3.08 11.35 3.53
C TYR A 149 2.46 9.95 3.40
N CYS A 150 2.92 8.96 4.18
CA CYS A 150 2.45 7.57 4.02
C CYS A 150 0.98 7.34 4.43
N GLY A 151 0.38 8.27 5.19
CA GLY A 151 -1.00 8.22 5.67
C GLY A 151 -1.12 8.12 7.19
N CYS A 152 -0.15 7.57 7.91
CA CYS A 152 -0.29 7.44 9.36
C CYS A 152 0.01 8.73 10.13
N VAL A 153 -0.69 8.92 11.24
CA VAL A 153 -0.54 10.08 12.15
C VAL A 153 0.90 10.25 12.63
N PHE A 154 1.62 9.14 12.82
CA PHE A 154 3.03 9.18 13.18
C PHE A 154 3.92 9.73 12.06
N SER A 155 3.67 9.34 10.81
CA SER A 155 4.41 9.89 9.66
C SER A 155 4.10 11.35 9.43
N GLU A 156 2.87 11.79 9.70
CA GLU A 156 2.50 13.19 9.64
C GLU A 156 3.25 13.99 10.72
N ARG A 157 3.20 13.55 11.97
CA ARG A 157 3.96 14.12 13.08
C ARG A 157 5.45 14.20 12.76
N ASP A 158 6.05 13.08 12.34
CA ASP A 158 7.50 13.02 12.08
C ASP A 158 7.91 13.99 10.98
N ARG A 159 7.08 14.17 9.95
CA ARG A 159 7.33 15.13 8.87
C ARG A 159 7.35 16.57 9.37
N TYR A 160 6.40 16.96 10.22
CA TYR A 160 6.33 18.33 10.74
C TYR A 160 7.36 18.62 11.83
N LEU A 161 7.67 17.61 12.66
CA LEU A 161 8.70 17.71 13.71
C LEU A 161 10.12 17.37 13.21
N LYS A 162 10.27 17.02 11.92
CA LYS A 162 11.54 16.63 11.29
C LYS A 162 12.24 15.46 12.00
N LEU A 163 11.46 14.49 12.47
CA LEU A 163 11.97 13.27 13.10
C LEU A 163 12.34 12.23 12.04
N LYS A 164 13.33 11.38 12.34
CA LYS A 164 13.69 10.26 11.47
C LYS A 164 12.58 9.19 11.51
N SER A 165 11.95 8.94 10.38
CA SER A 165 10.97 7.84 10.25
C SER A 165 11.68 6.48 10.25
N PRO A 166 11.20 5.48 11.02
CA PRO A 166 11.79 4.14 11.04
C PRO A 166 11.45 3.32 9.80
N GLY A 167 10.51 3.78 8.97
CA GLY A 167 10.13 3.15 7.71
C GLY A 167 10.74 3.78 6.47
N GLN A 168 11.49 4.88 6.65
CA GLN A 168 12.17 5.56 5.56
C GLN A 168 13.66 5.21 5.53
N VAL A 169 14.20 5.05 4.31
CA VAL A 169 15.63 4.84 4.06
C VAL A 169 16.34 6.19 3.95
#